data_AF-A0A382LIQ9-F1
#
_entry.id   AF-A0A382LIQ9-F1
#
_cell.length_a   1.000
_cell.length_b   1.000
_cell.length_c   1.000
_cell.angle_alpha   90.00
_cell.angle_beta   90.00
_cell.angle_gamma   90.00
#
_symmetry.space_group_name_H-M   'P 1'
#
loop_
_entity.id
_entity.type
_entity.pdbx_description
1 polymer ?
#
loop_
_entity_poly.entity_id
_entity_poly.type
_entity_poly.pdbx_seq_one_letter_code
_entity_poly.pdbx_strand_id
1 'polypeptide(L)' 'MKIKRLKLAADYLLKKNRTVSYPSHIGIETTNNCNLDCIMCPRHDMTRPVQDMDMELFKKIIKDIKGEG' A
#
# COMPACT_ATOMS: atom_id res chain seq x y z
N MET A 1 8.68 14.35 2.25
CA MET A 1 8.71 12.89 1.98
C MET A 1 9.81 12.55 0.96
N LYS A 2 11.01 12.16 1.40
CA LYS A 2 12.08 11.72 0.48
C LYS A 2 12.09 10.19 0.47
N ILE A 3 11.67 9.58 -0.64
CA ILE A 3 11.82 8.15 -0.91
C ILE A 3 13.33 7.88 -1.00
N LYS A 4 13.97 7.55 0.13
CA LYS A 4 15.42 7.36 0.20
C LYS A 4 15.77 5.92 -0.11
N ARG A 5 15.63 5.54 -1.40
CA ARG A 5 16.06 4.22 -1.90
C ARG A 5 17.50 3.87 -1.49
N LEU A 6 18.37 4.88 -1.40
CA LEU A 6 19.74 4.71 -0.88
C LEU A 6 19.80 4.19 0.55
N LYS A 7 18.92 4.67 1.45
CA LYS A 7 18.85 4.17 2.84
C LYS A 7 18.35 2.74 2.88
N LEU A 8 17.32 2.42 2.10
CA LEU A 8 16.81 1.05 1.97
C LEU A 8 17.89 0.09 1.43
N ALA A 9 18.61 0.50 0.39
CA ALA A 9 19.71 -0.28 -0.18
C ALA A 9 20.84 -0.50 0.83
N ALA A 10 21.22 0.55 1.58
CA ALA A 10 22.23 0.45 2.62
C ALA A 10 21.78 -0.49 3.76
N ASP A 11 20.53 -0.38 4.23
CA ASP A 11 19.98 -1.25 5.27
C ASP A 11 19.96 -2.72 4.82
N TYR A 12 19.64 -2.99 3.56
CA TYR A 12 19.69 -4.33 2.96
C TYR A 12 21.12 -4.88 2.91
N LEU A 13 22.08 -4.09 2.40
CA LEU A 13 23.49 -4.49 2.32
C LEU A 13 24.10 -4.75 3.70
N LEU A 14 23.69 -3.98 4.71
CA LEU A 14 24.10 -4.14 6.10
C LEU A 14 23.34 -5.26 6.84
N LYS A 15 22.45 -6.00 6.16
CA LYS A 15 21.62 -7.09 6.73
C LYS A 15 20.89 -6.68 8.01
N LYS A 16 20.39 -5.45 8.08
CA LYS A 16 19.62 -5.00 9.24
C LYS A 16 18.29 -5.75 9.29
N ASN A 17 17.87 -6.12 10.49
CA ASN A 17 16.56 -6.75 10.72
C ASN A 17 15.38 -5.76 10.69
N ARG A 18 15.66 -4.45 10.72
CA ARG A 18 14.67 -3.37 10.63
C ARG A 18 15.24 -2.25 9.76
N THR A 19 14.44 -1.74 8.84
CA THR A 19 14.78 -0.54 8.06
C THR A 19 14.13 0.69 8.66
N VAL A 20 14.86 1.80 8.65
CA VAL A 20 14.33 3.14 8.99
C VAL A 20 13.92 3.91 7.74
N SER A 21 14.00 3.29 6.56
CA SER A 21 13.54 3.89 5.31
C SER A 21 12.03 3.82 5.20
N TYR A 22 11.46 4.86 4.59
CA TYR A 22 10.07 4.84 4.12
C TYR A 22 9.90 3.79 3.00
N PRO A 23 8.69 3.18 2.85
CA PRO A 23 8.39 2.30 1.74
C PRO A 23 8.71 2.93 0.38
N SER A 24 9.22 2.12 -0.55
CA SER A 24 9.56 2.56 -1.91
C SER A 24 8.33 2.71 -2.82
N HIS A 25 7.25 2.01 -2.49
CA HIS A 25 5.97 2.00 -3.19
C HIS A 25 4.84 1.71 -2.19
N ILE A 26 3.69 2.36 -2.37
CA ILE A 26 2.48 2.13 -1.58
C ILE A 26 1.34 1.94 -2.59
N GLY A 27 0.72 0.76 -2.59
CA GLY A 27 -0.51 0.49 -3.33
C GLY A 27 -1.71 0.60 -2.40
N ILE A 28 -2.75 1.31 -2.83
CA ILE A 28 -4.00 1.46 -2.08
C ILE A 28 -5.11 0.88 -2.95
N GLU A 29 -5.73 -0.21 -2.49
CA GLU A 29 -6.93 -0.78 -3.12
C GLU A 29 -8.14 0.01 -2.63
N THR A 30 -8.50 1.08 -3.35
CA THR A 30 -9.65 1.94 -2.99
C THR A 30 -10.99 1.27 -3.22
N THR A 31 -11.02 0.21 -4.01
CA THR A 31 -12.20 -0.63 -4.27
C THR A 31 -11.74 -2.02 -4.63
N ASN A 32 -12.50 -3.03 -4.23
CA ASN A 32 -12.35 -4.39 -4.72
C ASN A 32 -13.42 -4.76 -5.77
N ASN A 33 -14.23 -3.78 -6.20
CA ASN A 33 -15.22 -3.96 -7.25
C ASN A 33 -14.55 -3.91 -8.63
N CYS A 34 -14.84 -4.91 -9.46
CA CYS A 34 -14.36 -4.98 -10.83
C CYS A 34 -15.46 -5.60 -11.70
N ASN A 35 -15.70 -5.03 -12.88
CA ASN A 35 -16.72 -5.49 -13.84
C ASN A 35 -16.27 -6.69 -14.70
N LEU A 36 -15.06 -7.20 -14.47
CA LEU A 36 -14.52 -8.37 -15.16
C LEU A 36 -14.56 -9.62 -14.28
N ASP A 37 -14.56 -10.77 -14.93
CA ASP A 37 -14.65 -12.08 -14.28
C ASP A 37 -13.53 -13.02 -14.72
N CYS A 38 -12.30 -12.59 -14.49
CA CYS A 38 -11.13 -13.32 -14.97
C CYS A 38 -10.92 -14.63 -14.19
N ILE A 39 -10.58 -15.72 -14.88
CA ILE A 39 -10.39 -17.05 -14.27
C ILE A 39 -9.26 -17.11 -13.23
N MET A 40 -8.25 -16.24 -13.36
CA MET A 40 -7.13 -16.14 -12.40
C MET A 40 -7.42 -15.20 -11.23
N CYS A 41 -8.58 -14.55 -11.20
CA CYS A 41 -8.87 -13.55 -10.18
C CYS A 41 -9.15 -14.23 -8.84
N PRO A 42 -8.44 -13.87 -7.75
CA PRO A 42 -8.70 -14.47 -6.44
C PRO A 42 -10.05 -14.02 -5.84
N ARG A 43 -10.75 -13.05 -6.47
CA ARG A 43 -12.04 -12.51 -6.01
C ARG A 43 -13.10 -13.61 -5.80
N HIS A 44 -13.00 -14.71 -6.53
CA HIS A 44 -13.90 -15.88 -6.43
C HIS A 44 -13.86 -16.56 -5.06
N ASP A 45 -12.70 -16.54 -4.40
CA ASP A 45 -12.47 -17.23 -3.13
C ASP A 45 -12.53 -16.27 -1.92
N MET A 46 -12.80 -14.98 -2.16
CA MET A 46 -12.76 -13.98 -1.10
C MET A 46 -14.06 -13.97 -0.29
N THR A 47 -13.92 -14.00 1.03
CA THR A 47 -15.06 -13.84 1.96
C THR A 47 -15.32 -12.38 2.33
N ARG A 48 -14.42 -11.46 1.97
CA ARG A 48 -14.60 -10.02 2.21
C ARG A 48 -15.72 -9.46 1.33
N PRO A 49 -16.56 -8.53 1.85
CA PRO A 49 -17.59 -7.90 1.05
C PRO A 49 -16.97 -7.04 -0.07
N VAL A 50 -17.70 -6.91 -1.18
CA VAL A 50 -17.37 -5.94 -2.24
C VAL A 50 -17.79 -4.55 -1.79
N GLN A 51 -16.83 -3.62 -1.72
CA GLN A 51 -17.06 -2.26 -1.25
C GLN A 51 -15.98 -1.28 -1.73
N ASP A 52 -16.35 -0.01 -1.74
CA ASP A 52 -15.44 1.12 -1.94
C ASP A 52 -14.93 1.63 -0.59
N MET A 53 -13.70 2.13 -0.58
CA MET A 53 -13.10 2.78 0.57
C MET A 53 -13.77 4.12 0.84
N ASP A 54 -14.00 4.44 2.12
CA ASP A 54 -14.45 5.75 2.53
C ASP A 54 -13.46 6.85 2.10
N MET A 55 -13.99 7.96 1.57
CA MET A 55 -13.18 9.04 1.02
C MET A 55 -12.38 9.78 2.11
N GLU A 56 -12.93 9.92 3.33
CA GLU A 56 -12.21 10.56 4.43
C GLU A 56 -11.08 9.68 4.95
N LEU A 57 -11.29 8.35 4.99
CA LEU A 57 -10.22 7.40 5.24
C LEU A 57 -9.10 7.50 4.19
N PHE A 58 -9.45 7.58 2.91
CA PHE A 58 -8.46 7.76 1.84
C PHE A 58 -7.64 9.04 2.03
N LYS A 59 -8.30 10.18 2.28
CA LYS A 59 -7.61 11.46 2.57
C LYS A 59 -6.69 11.37 3.77
N LYS A 60 -7.13 10.72 4.85
CA LYS A 60 -6.32 10.47 6.04
C LYS A 60 -5.06 9.67 5.69
N ILE A 61 -5.19 8.59 4.92
CA ILE A 61 -4.05 7.76 4.48
C ILE A 61 -3.04 8.62 3.70
N ILE A 62 -3.50 9.46 2.77
CA ILE A 62 -2.61 10.35 2.00
C ILE A 62 -1.91 11.37 2.90
N LYS A 63 -2.60 11.95 3.88
CA LYS A 63 -2.04 12.88 4.87
C LYS A 63 -0.95 12.19 5.71
N ASP A 64 -1.24 10.99 6.21
CA ASP A 64 -0.32 10.17 6.99
C ASP A 64 0.93 9.82 6.15
N ILE A 65 0.75 9.46 4.88
CA ILE A 65 1.85 9.15 3.97
C ILE A 65 2.74 10.37 3.72
N LYS A 66 2.12 11.54 3.49
CA LYS A 66 2.85 12.79 3.26
C LYS A 66 3.67 13.22 4.49
N GLY A 67 3.30 12.74 5.68
CA GLY A 67 3.88 13.12 6.96
C GLY A 67 3.30 14.43 7.50
N GLU A 68 2.04 14.70 7.21
CA GLU A 68 1.31 15.90 7.68
C GLU A 68 0.46 15.63 8.94
N GLY A 69 0.69 14.51 9.61
CA GLY A 69 0.02 14.09 10.85
C GLY A 69 0.47 14.84 12.09
#